data_AF-H5TS29-F1
#
_entry.id   AF-H5TS29-F1
#
_cell.length_a   1.000
_cell.length_b   1.000
_cell.length_c   1.000
_cell.angle_alpha   90.00
_cell.angle_beta   90.00
_cell.angle_gamma   90.00
#
_symmetry.space_group_name_H-M   'P 1'
#
loop_
_entity.id
_entity.type
_entity.pdbx_description
1 polymer ?
#
loop_
_entity_poly.entity_id
_entity_poly.type
_entity_poly.pdbx_seq_one_letter_code
_entity_poly.pdbx_strand_id
1 'polypeptide(L)'
;MAADKKCCSECERLPAQSRQHITPPEGKTISRSRRPGTAPATIPEHLLGGFATRSQLWLVVAGIPVSQGSMAAVAPGVVRHDKGPELRSWRTSIHRAFLRSAGTDFVVPDCPMRLHMCLTMPIPKSGVPARTIPVAGCAADARPRTAPATKPDLDKLARAVGDALAPQGNNRARSYTDDSRIVELLSAETFPAPTHVHSWALPTPGVVIRVCPAHIHAPFPAVDLGDPGPLSDELAAIVAQQLG
;
A
#
# COMPACT_ATOMS: atom_id res chain seq x y z
N MET A 1 33.77 30.37 37.21
CA MET A 1 34.89 29.41 37.38
C MET A 1 34.46 28.09 36.78
N ALA A 2 34.87 27.80 35.55
CA ALA A 2 34.62 26.53 34.87
C ALA A 2 35.91 25.70 34.94
N ALA A 3 35.77 24.43 35.29
CA ALA A 3 36.86 23.50 35.55
C ALA A 3 37.58 23.09 34.25
N ASP A 4 38.91 23.16 34.28
CA ASP A 4 39.82 22.58 33.30
C ASP A 4 39.72 21.05 33.30
N LYS A 5 39.32 20.47 32.16
CA LYS A 5 39.44 19.03 31.93
C LYS A 5 40.88 18.72 31.51
N LYS A 6 41.67 18.14 32.41
CA LYS A 6 42.96 17.53 32.08
C LYS A 6 42.74 16.30 31.20
N CYS A 7 43.38 16.27 30.03
CA CYS A 7 43.48 15.08 29.19
C CYS A 7 44.31 13.98 29.88
N CYS A 8 43.98 12.72 29.56
CA CYS A 8 44.68 11.52 30.03
C CYS A 8 46.10 11.44 29.44
N SER A 9 47.04 10.91 30.23
CA SER A 9 48.47 10.75 29.91
C SER A 9 48.79 9.82 28.74
N GLU A 10 47.81 9.10 28.19
CA GLU A 10 47.96 8.31 26.96
C GLU A 10 47.81 9.15 25.67
N CYS A 11 47.27 10.38 25.74
CA CYS A 11 47.11 11.22 24.55
C CYS A 11 48.38 12.02 24.18
N GLU A 12 49.38 12.10 25.06
CA GLU A 12 50.62 12.89 24.83
C GLU A 12 51.70 12.13 24.03
N ARG A 13 51.51 10.83 23.74
CA ARG A 13 52.55 9.99 23.10
C ARG A 13 52.31 9.64 21.62
N LEU A 14 51.52 10.44 20.90
CA LEU A 14 51.42 10.28 19.44
C LEU A 14 52.43 11.20 18.74
N PRO A 15 53.35 10.68 17.91
CA PRO A 15 54.33 11.48 17.21
C PRO A 15 53.66 12.44 16.20
N ALA A 16 54.17 13.67 16.14
CA ALA A 16 53.67 14.80 15.36
C ALA A 16 53.93 14.68 13.84
N GLN A 17 53.58 13.55 13.22
CA GLN A 17 53.73 13.33 11.78
C GLN A 17 52.45 12.76 11.17
N SER A 18 51.47 13.64 10.96
CA SER A 18 50.50 13.61 9.85
C SER A 18 49.45 14.71 10.09
N ARG A 19 49.87 15.96 9.93
CA ARG A 19 48.95 17.05 9.60
C ARG A 19 49.30 17.50 8.20
N GLN A 20 49.00 16.66 7.21
CA GLN A 20 48.92 17.15 5.85
C GLN A 20 47.74 18.11 5.81
N HIS A 21 48.04 19.40 5.70
CA HIS A 21 47.08 20.43 5.33
C HIS A 21 46.47 19.99 4.00
N ILE A 22 45.21 19.56 4.03
CA ILE A 22 44.40 19.43 2.82
C ILE A 22 44.10 20.86 2.39
N THR A 23 44.85 21.37 1.43
CA THR A 23 44.54 22.65 0.79
C THR A 23 43.25 22.47 0.01
N PRO A 24 42.20 23.30 0.24
CA PRO A 24 40.99 23.25 -0.58
C PRO A 24 41.38 23.52 -2.04
N PRO A 25 40.87 22.76 -3.02
CA PRO A 25 41.13 23.08 -4.42
C PRO A 25 40.58 24.48 -4.73
N GLU A 26 41.40 25.28 -5.41
CA GLU A 26 41.08 26.63 -5.83
C GLU A 26 39.72 26.68 -6.52
N GLY A 27 38.85 27.56 -6.01
CA GLY A 27 37.47 27.69 -6.45
C GLY A 27 37.40 28.08 -7.92
N LYS A 28 37.08 27.10 -8.78
CA LYS A 28 36.45 27.40 -10.06
C LYS A 28 35.17 28.17 -9.76
N THR A 29 35.04 29.36 -10.32
CA THR A 29 33.82 30.16 -10.28
C THR A 29 32.66 29.27 -10.72
N ILE A 30 31.84 28.83 -9.76
CA ILE A 30 30.66 28.03 -10.05
C ILE A 30 29.74 28.95 -10.84
N SER A 31 29.75 28.79 -12.16
CA SER A 31 28.71 29.28 -13.07
C SER A 31 27.38 29.12 -12.34
N ARG A 32 26.66 30.23 -12.09
CA ARG A 32 25.38 30.26 -11.37
C ARG A 32 24.61 28.99 -11.70
N SER A 33 24.65 28.04 -10.76
CA SER A 33 23.96 26.77 -10.89
C SER A 33 22.49 27.15 -11.08
N ARG A 34 21.95 26.91 -12.28
CA ARG A 34 20.50 26.88 -12.48
C ARG A 34 20.04 25.80 -11.52
N ARG A 35 19.60 26.19 -10.32
CA ARG A 35 18.78 25.30 -9.50
C ARG A 35 17.67 24.84 -10.44
N PRO A 36 17.54 23.53 -10.72
CA PRO A 36 16.44 23.08 -11.56
C PRO A 36 15.16 23.51 -10.85
N GLY A 37 14.44 24.46 -11.46
CA GLY A 37 13.14 24.87 -10.98
C GLY A 37 12.19 23.68 -11.09
N THR A 38 11.35 23.48 -10.09
CA THR A 38 10.27 22.51 -10.16
C THR A 38 9.01 23.20 -10.67
N ALA A 39 8.19 22.47 -11.44
CA ALA A 39 6.89 22.92 -11.90
C ALA A 39 5.88 21.77 -11.72
N PRO A 40 4.58 22.07 -11.58
CA PRO A 40 3.53 21.06 -11.70
C PRO A 40 3.64 20.32 -13.04
N ALA A 41 3.32 19.03 -13.04
CA ALA A 41 3.37 18.17 -14.22
C ALA A 41 2.08 17.36 -14.34
N THR A 42 1.77 16.93 -15.56
CA THR A 42 0.71 15.98 -15.88
C THR A 42 1.28 14.82 -16.69
N ILE A 43 0.50 13.76 -16.86
CA ILE A 43 0.88 12.59 -17.65
C ILE A 43 0.36 12.77 -19.08
N PRO A 44 1.21 12.61 -20.12
CA PRO A 44 0.78 12.63 -21.52
C PRO A 44 -0.30 11.59 -21.81
N GLU A 45 -1.31 11.97 -22.61
CA GLU A 45 -2.48 11.14 -22.93
C GLU A 45 -2.11 9.77 -23.52
N HIS A 46 -1.11 9.71 -24.39
CA HIS A 46 -0.65 8.46 -25.01
C HIS A 46 -0.08 7.44 -24.02
N LEU A 47 0.27 7.86 -22.80
CA LEU A 47 0.74 6.96 -21.73
C LEU A 47 -0.39 6.49 -20.80
N LEU A 48 -1.57 7.14 -20.86
CA LEU A 48 -2.69 6.85 -19.95
C LEU A 48 -3.46 5.58 -20.31
N GLY A 49 -3.29 5.05 -21.52
CA GLY A 49 -4.03 3.87 -21.98
C GLY A 49 -5.54 4.01 -21.71
N GLY A 50 -6.12 3.03 -21.04
CA GLY A 50 -7.54 3.00 -20.68
C GLY A 50 -7.99 4.10 -19.71
N PHE A 51 -7.04 4.82 -19.08
CA PHE A 51 -7.31 6.00 -18.25
C PHE A 51 -7.37 7.33 -19.05
N ALA A 52 -7.15 7.30 -20.37
CA ALA A 52 -7.40 8.49 -21.20
C ALA A 52 -8.89 8.91 -21.18
N THR A 53 -9.81 7.95 -20.98
CA THR A 53 -11.26 8.19 -20.98
C THR A 53 -11.91 8.06 -19.60
N ARG A 54 -11.13 7.77 -18.54
CA ARG A 54 -11.64 7.62 -17.16
C ARG A 54 -10.56 8.01 -16.15
N SER A 55 -10.96 8.62 -15.04
CA SER A 55 -10.01 9.06 -14.01
C SER A 55 -9.49 7.94 -13.11
N GLN A 56 -10.29 6.90 -12.88
CA GLN A 56 -9.98 5.82 -11.94
C GLN A 56 -10.75 4.53 -12.25
N LEU A 57 -10.26 3.41 -11.71
CA LEU A 57 -10.96 2.14 -11.63
C LEU A 57 -11.18 1.76 -10.18
N TRP A 58 -12.40 1.31 -9.87
CA TRP A 58 -12.76 0.72 -8.59
C TRP A 58 -13.02 -0.77 -8.76
N LEU A 59 -12.36 -1.59 -7.95
CA LEU A 59 -12.54 -3.03 -7.94
C LEU A 59 -13.02 -3.46 -6.56
N VAL A 60 -14.11 -4.22 -6.51
CA VAL A 60 -14.65 -4.80 -5.30
C VAL A 60 -14.63 -6.31 -5.44
N VAL A 61 -14.03 -6.98 -4.46
CA VAL A 61 -13.83 -8.43 -4.48
C VAL A 61 -14.25 -9.01 -3.15
N ALA A 62 -15.27 -9.84 -3.14
CA ALA A 62 -15.63 -10.63 -1.97
C ALA A 62 -14.73 -11.87 -1.82
N GLY A 63 -14.60 -12.36 -0.59
CA GLY A 63 -13.82 -13.53 -0.24
C GLY A 63 -12.73 -13.21 0.78
N ILE A 64 -12.16 -14.25 1.39
CA ILE A 64 -11.13 -14.07 2.42
C ILE A 64 -9.82 -13.62 1.75
N PRO A 65 -9.25 -12.46 2.12
CA PRO A 65 -7.96 -12.04 1.60
C PRO A 65 -6.85 -13.05 1.91
N VAL A 66 -6.05 -13.39 0.90
CA VAL A 66 -4.96 -14.38 1.01
C VAL A 66 -3.62 -13.70 0.76
N SER A 67 -2.71 -13.82 1.72
CA SER A 67 -1.38 -13.22 1.65
C SER A 67 -0.40 -14.03 0.81
N GLN A 68 0.59 -13.33 0.27
CA GLN A 68 1.69 -13.91 -0.49
C GLN A 68 2.99 -13.81 0.30
N GLY A 69 3.77 -14.89 0.34
CA GLY A 69 5.12 -14.88 0.92
C GLY A 69 5.34 -15.84 2.09
N SER A 70 4.30 -16.51 2.58
CA SER A 70 4.50 -17.71 3.39
C SER A 70 4.99 -18.84 2.49
N MET A 71 6.19 -19.31 2.78
CA MET A 71 6.87 -20.38 2.05
C MET A 71 6.93 -21.62 2.94
N ALA A 72 6.55 -22.77 2.40
CA ALA A 72 6.70 -24.07 3.04
C ALA A 72 7.74 -24.88 2.25
N ALA A 73 8.69 -25.49 2.95
CA ALA A 73 9.59 -26.48 2.37
C ALA A 73 8.80 -27.78 2.16
N VAL A 74 8.68 -28.22 0.91
CA VAL A 74 7.88 -29.41 0.53
C VAL A 74 8.78 -30.62 0.24
N ALA A 75 10.03 -30.37 -0.18
CA ALA A 75 11.07 -31.36 -0.37
C ALA A 75 12.46 -30.67 -0.28
N PRO A 76 13.58 -31.40 -0.17
CA PRO A 76 14.91 -30.80 -0.24
C PRO A 76 15.07 -29.90 -1.48
N GLY A 77 15.29 -28.60 -1.27
CA GLY A 77 15.42 -27.61 -2.35
C GLY A 77 14.09 -27.16 -3.01
N VAL A 78 12.93 -27.71 -2.62
CA VAL A 78 11.63 -27.33 -3.19
C VAL A 78 10.82 -26.55 -2.16
N VAL A 79 10.64 -25.26 -2.43
CA VAL A 79 9.84 -24.36 -1.62
C VAL A 79 8.59 -23.97 -2.40
N ARG A 80 7.41 -24.05 -1.76
CA ARG A 80 6.14 -23.63 -2.35
C ARG A 80 5.46 -22.62 -1.45
N HIS A 81 4.59 -21.81 -2.03
CA HIS A 81 3.67 -21.00 -1.22
C HIS A 81 2.77 -21.90 -0.40
N ASP A 82 2.75 -21.65 0.91
CA ASP A 82 1.97 -22.38 1.92
C ASP A 82 0.47 -22.42 1.59
N LYS A 83 -0.04 -21.40 0.87
CA LYS A 83 -1.43 -21.25 0.41
C LYS A 83 -1.56 -21.15 -1.12
N GLY A 84 -0.78 -21.94 -1.85
CA GLY A 84 -0.64 -21.82 -3.31
C GLY A 84 -1.97 -21.82 -4.09
N PRO A 85 -2.87 -22.81 -3.92
CA PRO A 85 -4.17 -22.85 -4.59
C PRO A 85 -5.10 -21.69 -4.20
N GLU A 86 -5.20 -21.36 -2.91
CA GLU A 86 -6.06 -20.29 -2.40
C GLU A 86 -5.57 -18.93 -2.90
N LEU A 87 -4.26 -18.70 -2.88
CA LEU A 87 -3.66 -17.48 -3.42
C LEU A 87 -3.94 -17.32 -4.91
N ARG A 88 -3.85 -18.41 -5.69
CA ARG A 88 -4.21 -18.38 -7.13
C ARG A 88 -5.68 -18.04 -7.33
N SER A 89 -6.57 -18.63 -6.54
CA SER A 89 -8.01 -18.36 -6.60
C SER A 89 -8.30 -16.88 -6.25
N TRP A 90 -7.72 -16.39 -5.15
CA TRP A 90 -7.83 -15.01 -4.69
C TRP A 90 -7.39 -14.00 -5.76
N ARG A 91 -6.19 -14.19 -6.33
CA ARG A 91 -5.68 -13.36 -7.43
C ARG A 91 -6.57 -13.42 -8.67
N THR A 92 -7.13 -14.60 -8.97
CA THR A 92 -8.04 -14.77 -10.10
C THR A 92 -9.33 -13.97 -9.88
N SER A 93 -9.86 -13.93 -8.65
CA SER A 93 -11.02 -13.10 -8.31
C SER A 93 -10.75 -11.60 -8.49
N ILE A 94 -9.58 -11.12 -8.04
CA ILE A 94 -9.16 -9.72 -8.26
C ILE A 94 -9.03 -9.43 -9.76
N HIS A 95 -8.33 -10.30 -10.50
CA HIS A 95 -8.16 -10.13 -11.94
C HIS A 95 -9.49 -10.11 -12.69
N ARG A 96 -10.46 -10.96 -12.30
CA ARG A 96 -11.82 -10.92 -12.85
C ARG A 96 -12.57 -9.63 -12.53
N ALA A 97 -12.42 -9.08 -11.32
CA ALA A 97 -13.00 -7.79 -10.96
C ALA A 97 -12.39 -6.65 -11.78
N PHE A 98 -11.07 -6.70 -12.03
CA PHE A 98 -10.40 -5.81 -12.97
C PHE A 98 -11.02 -5.91 -14.37
N LEU A 99 -11.12 -7.10 -14.95
CA LEU A 99 -11.69 -7.28 -16.29
C LEU A 99 -13.12 -6.74 -16.39
N ARG A 100 -13.97 -6.96 -15.38
CA ARG A 100 -15.34 -6.41 -15.33
C ARG A 100 -15.36 -4.88 -15.31
N SER A 101 -14.45 -4.27 -14.56
CA SER A 101 -14.40 -2.81 -14.40
C SER A 101 -13.71 -2.11 -15.57
N ALA A 102 -12.71 -2.76 -16.16
CA ALA A 102 -11.91 -2.25 -17.25
C ALA A 102 -12.67 -2.30 -18.58
N GLY A 103 -13.41 -3.38 -18.83
CA GLY A 103 -14.01 -3.69 -20.12
C GLY A 103 -13.01 -4.38 -21.07
N THR A 104 -13.46 -4.72 -22.27
CA THR A 104 -12.65 -5.44 -23.28
C THR A 104 -11.61 -4.56 -23.96
N ASP A 105 -11.88 -3.25 -24.07
CA ASP A 105 -11.07 -2.32 -24.87
C ASP A 105 -10.04 -1.57 -24.01
N PHE A 106 -9.75 -2.09 -22.82
CA PHE A 106 -8.84 -1.46 -21.88
C PHE A 106 -7.39 -1.58 -22.37
N VAL A 107 -6.82 -0.45 -22.76
CA VAL A 107 -5.39 -0.34 -23.11
C VAL A 107 -4.57 -0.21 -21.83
N VAL A 108 -3.51 -1.01 -21.70
CA VAL A 108 -2.65 -0.98 -20.51
C VAL A 108 -1.92 0.37 -20.42
N PRO A 109 -2.02 1.13 -19.31
CA PRO A 109 -1.27 2.37 -19.13
C PRO A 109 0.21 2.10 -18.85
N ASP A 110 1.07 2.98 -19.38
CA ASP A 110 2.51 3.00 -19.13
C ASP A 110 2.95 4.32 -18.49
N CYS A 111 2.35 4.62 -17.34
CA CYS A 111 2.61 5.86 -16.61
C CYS A 111 2.69 5.63 -15.10
N PRO A 112 3.16 6.60 -14.30
CA PRO A 112 3.09 6.50 -12.84
C PRO A 112 1.64 6.34 -12.35
N MET A 113 1.41 5.37 -11.48
CA MET A 113 0.11 4.95 -10.96
C MET A 113 0.05 5.02 -9.44
N ARG A 114 -1.17 5.17 -8.92
CA ARG A 114 -1.54 5.02 -7.51
C ARG A 114 -2.34 3.75 -7.33
N LEU A 115 -2.07 3.02 -6.24
CA LEU A 115 -2.80 1.82 -5.84
C LEU A 115 -3.26 1.96 -4.40
N HIS A 116 -4.55 2.16 -4.19
CA HIS A 116 -5.15 2.23 -2.85
C HIS A 116 -6.01 1.02 -2.59
N MET A 117 -5.92 0.45 -1.39
CA MET A 117 -6.73 -0.71 -1.04
C MET A 117 -7.12 -0.76 0.42
N CYS A 118 -8.35 -1.21 0.68
CA CYS A 118 -8.80 -1.55 2.02
C CYS A 118 -9.23 -3.03 2.04
N LEU A 119 -8.54 -3.84 2.83
CA LEU A 119 -8.81 -5.25 3.01
C LEU A 119 -9.75 -5.45 4.20
N THR A 120 -10.92 -6.02 3.94
CA THR A 120 -11.87 -6.42 4.98
C THR A 120 -11.57 -7.86 5.39
N MET A 121 -11.06 -8.03 6.61
CA MET A 121 -10.59 -9.31 7.15
C MET A 121 -11.72 -10.05 7.88
N PRO A 122 -11.74 -11.39 7.89
CA PRO A 122 -12.70 -12.13 8.70
C PRO A 122 -12.47 -11.89 10.19
N ILE A 123 -13.55 -11.76 10.96
CA ILE A 123 -13.47 -11.70 12.42
C ILE A 123 -12.98 -13.07 12.94
N PRO A 124 -11.93 -13.12 13.78
CA PRO A 124 -11.44 -14.38 14.32
C PRO A 124 -12.52 -15.09 15.16
N LYS A 125 -12.58 -16.43 15.07
CA LYS A 125 -13.56 -17.24 15.81
C LYS A 125 -13.46 -17.08 17.33
N SER A 126 -12.26 -16.85 17.84
CA SER A 126 -11.99 -16.58 19.26
C SER A 126 -12.40 -15.17 19.71
N GLY A 127 -13.03 -14.39 18.83
CA GLY A 127 -13.28 -12.97 19.05
C GLY A 127 -12.09 -12.10 18.62
N VAL A 128 -12.35 -10.80 18.55
CA VAL A 128 -11.33 -9.82 18.19
C VAL A 128 -10.39 -9.61 19.38
N PRO A 129 -9.05 -9.66 19.19
CA PRO A 129 -8.11 -9.41 20.27
C PRO A 129 -8.33 -8.03 20.90
N ALA A 130 -8.41 -7.96 22.23
CA ALA A 130 -8.59 -6.72 22.99
C ALA A 130 -7.32 -5.86 22.96
N ARG A 131 -7.06 -5.20 21.83
CA ARG A 131 -5.93 -4.27 21.63
C ARG A 131 -6.34 -2.80 21.71
N THR A 132 -7.64 -2.53 21.79
CA THR A 132 -8.23 -1.21 21.94
C THR A 132 -9.18 -1.22 23.13
N ILE A 133 -9.33 -0.05 23.76
CA ILE A 133 -10.26 0.17 24.87
C ILE A 133 -11.27 1.24 24.45
N PRO A 134 -12.53 1.20 24.95
CA PRO A 134 -13.46 2.31 24.75
C PRO A 134 -12.89 3.60 25.33
N VAL A 135 -13.16 4.73 24.67
CA VAL A 135 -12.83 6.04 25.22
C VAL A 135 -13.73 6.36 26.42
N ALA A 136 -13.25 7.21 27.32
CA ALA A 136 -14.05 7.63 28.47
C ALA A 136 -15.37 8.27 28.03
N GLY A 137 -16.47 7.91 28.70
CA GLY A 137 -17.81 8.41 28.37
C GLY A 137 -18.59 7.59 27.34
N CYS A 138 -18.00 6.51 26.78
CA CYS A 138 -18.78 5.53 26.00
C CYS A 138 -19.82 4.80 26.87
N ALA A 139 -20.88 4.31 26.22
CA ALA A 139 -21.86 3.43 26.87
C ALA A 139 -21.17 2.19 27.45
N ALA A 140 -21.66 1.70 28.60
CA ALA A 140 -21.01 0.63 29.35
C ALA A 140 -20.92 -0.71 28.58
N ASP A 141 -21.81 -0.92 27.61
CA ASP A 141 -21.89 -2.09 26.73
C ASP A 141 -21.25 -1.85 25.34
N ALA A 142 -20.72 -0.65 25.08
CA ALA A 142 -20.09 -0.32 23.81
C ALA A 142 -18.83 -1.16 23.59
N ARG A 143 -18.80 -1.89 22.47
CA ARG A 143 -17.59 -2.61 22.04
C ARG A 143 -16.62 -1.63 21.39
N PRO A 144 -15.33 -1.63 21.76
CA PRO A 144 -14.36 -0.79 21.08
C PRO A 144 -14.22 -1.22 19.62
N ARG A 145 -14.01 -0.26 18.71
CA ARG A 145 -13.53 -0.56 17.37
C ARG A 145 -12.12 -1.13 17.45
N THR A 146 -11.79 -2.07 16.58
CA THR A 146 -10.47 -2.72 16.62
C THR A 146 -9.98 -2.97 15.20
N ALA A 147 -8.73 -2.61 14.94
CA ALA A 147 -8.06 -2.92 13.68
C ALA A 147 -7.56 -4.39 13.67
N PRO A 148 -7.55 -5.08 12.51
CA PRO A 148 -6.94 -6.40 12.36
C PRO A 148 -5.40 -6.33 12.50
N ALA A 149 -4.91 -6.27 13.74
CA ALA A 149 -3.48 -6.22 14.04
C ALA A 149 -2.90 -7.63 14.30
N THR A 150 -3.27 -8.60 13.47
CA THR A 150 -2.81 -9.99 13.52
C THR A 150 -2.59 -10.52 12.12
N LYS A 151 -1.89 -11.66 11.98
CA LYS A 151 -1.69 -12.31 10.68
C LYS A 151 -3.00 -12.42 9.87
N PRO A 152 -2.91 -12.37 8.53
CA PRO A 152 -1.71 -12.15 7.71
C PRO A 152 -1.18 -10.71 7.76
N ASP A 153 0.09 -10.52 7.41
CA ASP A 153 0.72 -9.20 7.39
C ASP A 153 0.21 -8.37 6.18
N LEU A 154 -0.08 -7.08 6.40
CA LEU A 154 -0.65 -6.18 5.40
C LEU A 154 0.21 -6.02 4.15
N ASP A 155 1.54 -5.95 4.29
CA ASP A 155 2.47 -5.87 3.16
C ASP A 155 2.37 -7.10 2.24
N LYS A 156 2.15 -8.28 2.82
CA LYS A 156 1.98 -9.54 2.07
C LYS A 156 0.62 -9.64 1.39
N LEU A 157 -0.42 -9.06 1.99
CA LEU A 157 -1.72 -8.90 1.35
C LEU A 157 -1.64 -7.92 0.18
N ALA A 158 -1.03 -6.77 0.39
CA ALA A 158 -0.83 -5.76 -0.65
C ALA A 158 -0.02 -6.30 -1.83
N ARG A 159 1.03 -7.08 -1.55
CA ARG A 159 1.80 -7.80 -2.58
C ARG A 159 0.94 -8.78 -3.38
N ALA A 160 0.06 -9.54 -2.71
CA ALA A 160 -0.87 -10.45 -3.41
C ALA A 160 -1.84 -9.71 -4.34
N VAL A 161 -2.30 -8.51 -3.94
CA VAL A 161 -3.15 -7.64 -4.77
C VAL A 161 -2.36 -7.09 -5.97
N GLY A 162 -1.16 -6.55 -5.78
CA GLY A 162 -0.32 -6.05 -6.86
C GLY A 162 -0.03 -7.12 -7.93
N ASP A 163 0.41 -8.31 -7.50
CA ASP A 163 0.66 -9.45 -8.39
C ASP A 163 -0.60 -9.92 -9.16
N ALA A 164 -1.80 -9.64 -8.66
CA ALA A 164 -3.06 -9.93 -9.37
C ALA A 164 -3.39 -8.90 -10.45
N LEU A 165 -2.95 -7.65 -10.26
CA LEU A 165 -3.24 -6.50 -11.09
C LEU A 165 -2.24 -6.31 -12.24
N ALA A 166 -1.00 -6.77 -12.08
CA ALA A 166 -0.01 -6.89 -13.15
C ALA A 166 0.60 -8.30 -13.18
N PRO A 167 -0.21 -9.33 -13.52
CA PRO A 167 0.25 -10.71 -13.52
C PRO A 167 1.40 -10.91 -14.51
N GLN A 168 2.44 -11.61 -14.08
CA GLN A 168 3.56 -12.00 -14.94
C GLN A 168 3.11 -13.03 -15.99
N GLY A 169 3.64 -12.91 -17.22
CA GLY A 169 3.27 -13.72 -18.38
C GLY A 169 2.45 -12.95 -19.44
N ASN A 170 2.43 -13.48 -20.67
CA ASN A 170 1.95 -12.77 -21.87
C ASN A 170 0.43 -12.86 -22.11
N ASN A 171 -0.29 -13.73 -21.37
CA ASN A 171 -1.67 -14.11 -21.71
C ASN A 171 -2.74 -13.57 -20.74
N ARG A 172 -2.41 -12.57 -19.91
CA ARG A 172 -3.37 -11.96 -18.98
C ARG A 172 -3.36 -10.46 -19.15
N ALA A 173 -4.54 -9.86 -19.16
CA ALA A 173 -4.69 -8.42 -19.16
C ALA A 173 -4.04 -7.82 -17.91
N ARG A 174 -3.52 -6.60 -18.03
CA ARG A 174 -2.86 -5.90 -16.93
C ARG A 174 -3.55 -4.57 -16.69
N SER A 175 -3.63 -4.17 -15.44
CA SER A 175 -4.14 -2.84 -15.08
C SER A 175 -3.11 -1.73 -15.29
N TYR A 176 -1.83 -2.09 -15.37
CA TYR A 176 -0.67 -1.25 -15.68
C TYR A 176 0.49 -2.12 -16.18
N THR A 177 1.47 -1.53 -16.88
CA THR A 177 2.56 -2.27 -17.55
C THR A 177 3.32 -3.20 -16.59
N ASP A 178 3.75 -2.67 -15.44
CA ASP A 178 4.55 -3.38 -14.45
C ASP A 178 4.40 -2.75 -13.04
N ASP A 179 4.78 -3.48 -12.00
CA ASP A 179 4.67 -3.02 -10.60
C ASP A 179 5.51 -1.78 -10.28
N SER A 180 6.56 -1.49 -11.04
CA SER A 180 7.37 -0.27 -10.86
C SER A 180 6.64 1.00 -11.27
N ARG A 181 5.50 0.87 -11.98
CA ARG A 181 4.59 1.99 -12.23
C ARG A 181 3.86 2.45 -10.98
N ILE A 182 3.72 1.61 -9.96
CA ILE A 182 3.12 2.03 -8.69
C ILE A 182 4.10 2.92 -7.92
N VAL A 183 3.83 4.23 -7.91
CA VAL A 183 4.64 5.22 -7.18
C VAL A 183 4.01 5.63 -5.84
N GLU A 184 2.75 5.26 -5.62
CA GLU A 184 2.03 5.45 -4.36
C GLU A 184 1.20 4.19 -4.09
N LEU A 185 1.46 3.54 -2.96
CA LEU A 185 0.69 2.41 -2.47
C LEU A 185 0.21 2.72 -1.06
N LEU A 186 -1.10 2.85 -0.90
CA LEU A 186 -1.74 3.00 0.40
C LEU A 186 -2.62 1.78 0.66
N SER A 187 -2.45 1.18 1.83
CA SER A 187 -3.19 -0.02 2.21
C SER A 187 -3.65 0.08 3.65
N ALA A 188 -4.83 -0.48 3.92
CA ALA A 188 -5.40 -0.59 5.25
C ALA A 188 -6.06 -1.95 5.42
N GLU A 189 -6.11 -2.43 6.67
CA GLU A 189 -6.95 -3.56 7.06
C GLU A 189 -8.06 -3.11 7.99
N THR A 190 -9.22 -3.72 7.87
CA THR A 190 -10.37 -3.49 8.73
C THR A 190 -11.14 -4.79 8.94
N PHE A 191 -11.92 -4.88 10.01
CA PHE A 191 -13.01 -5.87 10.09
C PHE A 191 -14.27 -5.32 9.40
N PRO A 192 -15.27 -6.17 9.12
CA PRO A 192 -16.60 -5.72 8.74
C PRO A 192 -17.25 -4.83 9.81
N ALA A 193 -18.30 -4.13 9.38
CA ALA A 193 -19.19 -3.42 10.29
C ALA A 193 -19.77 -4.38 11.37
N PRO A 194 -20.06 -3.88 12.59
CA PRO A 194 -19.96 -2.49 13.02
C PRO A 194 -18.59 -2.10 13.60
N THR A 195 -17.63 -3.02 13.73
CA THR A 195 -16.33 -2.77 14.39
C THR A 195 -15.24 -2.24 13.47
N HIS A 196 -15.59 -1.91 12.23
CA HIS A 196 -14.68 -1.46 11.19
C HIS A 196 -13.94 -0.18 11.59
N VAL A 197 -12.77 0.03 11.03
CA VAL A 197 -11.89 1.19 11.32
C VAL A 197 -11.55 1.97 10.06
N HIS A 198 -12.19 1.66 8.93
CA HIS A 198 -11.94 2.32 7.66
C HIS A 198 -13.25 2.40 6.86
N SER A 199 -13.51 3.54 6.23
CA SER A 199 -14.80 3.79 5.54
C SER A 199 -15.04 2.91 4.33
N TRP A 200 -13.98 2.33 3.75
CA TRP A 200 -14.09 1.34 2.66
C TRP A 200 -14.34 -0.10 3.15
N ALA A 201 -14.69 -0.31 4.42
CA ALA A 201 -14.99 -1.63 4.94
C ALA A 201 -16.20 -2.24 4.22
N LEU A 202 -16.06 -3.48 3.76
CA LEU A 202 -17.14 -4.27 3.21
C LEU A 202 -17.96 -4.93 4.33
N PRO A 203 -19.23 -5.30 4.08
CA PRO A 203 -20.04 -6.05 5.04
C PRO A 203 -19.55 -7.49 5.24
N THR A 204 -18.76 -8.02 4.29
CA THR A 204 -18.17 -9.35 4.32
C THR A 204 -16.68 -9.28 4.01
N PRO A 205 -15.89 -10.32 4.33
CA PRO A 205 -14.49 -10.36 3.94
C PRO A 205 -14.29 -10.10 2.45
N GLY A 206 -13.24 -9.34 2.12
CA GLY A 206 -12.97 -8.92 0.76
C GLY A 206 -11.95 -7.80 0.65
N VAL A 207 -11.89 -7.14 -0.50
CA VAL A 207 -11.06 -5.95 -0.72
C VAL A 207 -11.79 -4.95 -1.61
N VAL A 208 -11.65 -3.66 -1.27
CA VAL A 208 -11.92 -2.53 -2.16
C VAL A 208 -10.59 -2.00 -2.66
N ILE A 209 -10.44 -1.86 -3.97
CA ILE A 209 -9.23 -1.39 -4.63
C ILE A 209 -9.58 -0.18 -5.50
N ARG A 210 -8.75 0.85 -5.45
CA ARG A 210 -8.74 1.93 -6.43
C ARG A 210 -7.40 2.00 -7.13
N VAL A 211 -7.45 2.09 -8.46
CA VAL A 211 -6.27 2.29 -9.32
C VAL A 211 -6.49 3.54 -10.17
N CYS A 212 -5.52 4.44 -10.21
CA CYS A 212 -5.55 5.63 -11.06
C CYS A 212 -4.15 6.16 -11.40
N PRO A 213 -3.99 6.98 -12.46
CA PRO A 213 -2.73 7.67 -12.74
C PRO A 213 -2.32 8.64 -11.63
N ALA A 214 -1.02 8.84 -11.44
CA ALA A 214 -0.48 9.64 -10.32
C ALA A 214 -0.86 11.12 -10.33
N HIS A 215 -1.21 11.69 -11.49
CA HIS A 215 -1.66 13.08 -11.58
C HIS A 215 -3.11 13.28 -11.11
N ILE A 216 -3.89 12.20 -10.93
CA ILE A 216 -5.25 12.27 -10.41
C ILE A 216 -5.20 12.46 -8.89
N HIS A 217 -5.89 13.50 -8.40
CA HIS A 217 -6.07 13.68 -6.97
C HIS A 217 -7.10 12.67 -6.45
N ALA A 218 -6.65 11.73 -5.62
CA ALA A 218 -7.47 10.63 -5.16
C ALA A 218 -7.18 10.36 -3.67
N PRO A 219 -7.87 11.01 -2.72
CA PRO A 219 -7.60 10.82 -1.29
C PRO A 219 -7.95 9.41 -0.83
N PHE A 220 -7.10 8.82 0.02
CA PHE A 220 -7.37 7.56 0.71
C PHE A 220 -7.74 7.87 2.17
N PRO A 221 -8.93 7.47 2.65
CA PRO A 221 -9.32 7.69 4.03
C PRO A 221 -8.29 7.10 5.00
N ALA A 222 -8.05 7.77 6.12
CA ALA A 222 -7.21 7.22 7.18
C ALA A 222 -7.95 6.11 7.93
N VAL A 223 -7.19 5.25 8.61
CA VAL A 223 -7.76 4.37 9.64
C VAL A 223 -8.19 5.24 10.82
N ASP A 224 -9.41 5.02 11.30
CA ASP A 224 -10.00 5.74 12.44
C ASP A 224 -10.62 4.77 13.45
N LEU A 225 -10.22 4.91 14.71
CA LEU A 225 -10.75 4.15 15.85
C LEU A 225 -12.01 4.79 16.45
N GLY A 226 -12.35 6.02 16.06
CA GLY A 226 -13.55 6.76 16.43
C GLY A 226 -14.75 6.31 15.60
N ASP A 227 -15.10 7.04 14.55
CA ASP A 227 -16.12 6.61 13.59
C ASP A 227 -15.64 6.91 12.18
N PRO A 228 -15.15 5.89 11.43
CA PRO A 228 -14.68 6.11 10.07
C PRO A 228 -15.83 6.47 9.11
N GLY A 229 -17.09 6.36 9.56
CA GLY A 229 -18.27 6.59 8.74
C GLY A 229 -18.64 5.38 7.87
N PRO A 230 -19.72 5.50 7.09
CA PRO A 230 -20.14 4.47 6.13
C PRO A 230 -19.28 4.51 4.85
N LEU A 231 -19.52 3.53 3.97
CA LEU A 231 -19.14 3.64 2.57
C LEU A 231 -19.77 4.92 1.97
N SER A 232 -19.02 5.66 1.16
CA SER A 232 -19.61 6.76 0.40
C SER A 232 -20.68 6.23 -0.56
N ASP A 233 -21.67 7.04 -0.90
CA ASP A 233 -22.78 6.63 -1.78
C ASP A 233 -22.27 6.10 -3.14
N GLU A 234 -21.25 6.75 -3.72
CA GLU A 234 -20.59 6.29 -4.95
C GLU A 234 -20.02 4.88 -4.78
N LEU A 235 -19.26 4.64 -3.71
CA LEU A 235 -18.64 3.34 -3.49
C LEU A 235 -19.67 2.29 -3.09
N ALA A 236 -20.71 2.65 -2.34
CA ALA A 236 -21.82 1.76 -2.01
C ALA A 236 -22.56 1.30 -3.27
N ALA A 237 -22.79 2.19 -4.24
CA ALA A 237 -23.37 1.84 -5.53
C ALA A 237 -22.47 0.87 -6.33
N ILE A 238 -21.15 1.11 -6.33
CA ILE A 238 -20.17 0.21 -6.98
C ILE A 238 -20.16 -1.16 -6.29
N VAL A 239 -20.17 -1.19 -4.96
CA VAL A 239 -20.23 -2.44 -4.18
C VAL A 239 -21.50 -3.21 -4.52
N ALA A 240 -22.65 -2.55 -4.56
CA ALA A 240 -23.92 -3.17 -4.95
C ALA A 240 -23.88 -3.71 -6.39
N GLN A 241 -23.28 -2.98 -7.33
CA GLN A 241 -23.14 -3.41 -8.72
C GLN A 241 -22.18 -4.60 -8.90
N GLN A 242 -21.10 -4.67 -8.12
CA GLN A 242 -20.05 -5.67 -8.31
C GLN A 242 -20.21 -6.92 -7.43
N LEU A 243 -20.99 -6.84 -6.34
CA LEU A 243 -21.24 -7.96 -5.41
C LEU A 243 -22.71 -8.42 -5.36
N GLY A 244 -23.66 -7.60 -5.81
CA GLY A 244 -25.07 -7.99 -5.96
C GLY A 244 -25.31 -8.80 -7.22
#